data_AF-A0A0P7BV88-F1
#
_entry.id   AF-A0A0P7BV88-F1
#
_cell.length_a   1.000
_cell.length_b   1.000
_cell.length_c   1.000
_cell.angle_alpha   90.00
_cell.angle_beta   90.00
_cell.angle_gamma   90.00
#
_symmetry.space_group_name_H-M   'P 1'
#
loop_
_entity.id
_entity.type
_entity.pdbx_description
1 polymer ?
#
loop_
_entity_poly.entity_id
_entity_poly.type
_entity_poly.pdbx_seq_one_letter_code
_entity_poly.pdbx_strand_id
1 'polypeptide(L)'
;MAWQLQDEYLVRADAWYPTGTNRISALEESLRFSARVVVVLSQAYLEADDMRPVWQAVLSRDPGGLHRSLILVRVEECEPEGLLRGIRYIDLVPFANDADGAREYLIDEIRRLVEGSSRPSTAPPFPG
;
A
#
# COMPACT_ATOMS: atom_id res chain seq x y z
N MET A 1 -2.20 0.24 10.66
CA MET A 1 -1.31 0.75 9.58
C MET A 1 -1.47 2.24 9.32
N ALA A 2 -2.64 2.76 8.93
CA ALA A 2 -2.84 4.19 8.64
C ALA A 2 -2.30 5.14 9.73
N TRP A 3 -2.53 4.81 11.01
CA TRP A 3 -2.03 5.55 12.17
C TRP A 3 -0.49 5.73 12.16
N GLN A 4 0.25 4.72 11.72
CA GLN A 4 1.72 4.76 11.76
C GLN A 4 2.33 5.69 10.71
N LEU A 5 1.54 6.09 9.72
CA LEU A 5 2.00 6.94 8.61
C LEU A 5 1.64 8.41 8.81
N GLN A 6 0.76 8.73 9.76
CA GLN A 6 0.22 10.09 9.92
C GLN A 6 1.25 11.11 10.40
N ASP A 7 2.33 10.65 11.05
CA ASP A 7 3.38 11.53 11.56
C ASP A 7 4.27 12.09 10.43
N GLU A 8 4.37 11.38 9.31
CA GLU A 8 5.22 11.75 8.16
C GLU A 8 4.41 12.10 6.90
N TYR A 9 3.16 11.65 6.81
CA TYR A 9 2.32 11.77 5.62
C TYR A 9 0.91 12.25 5.94
N LEU A 10 0.29 12.96 4.98
CA LEU A 10 -1.15 13.23 5.05
C LEU A 10 -1.92 11.97 4.66
N VAL A 11 -2.55 11.32 5.65
CA VAL A 11 -3.25 10.04 5.46
C VAL A 11 -4.75 10.24 5.46
N ARG A 12 -5.42 9.65 4.46
CA ARG A 12 -6.88 9.42 4.45
C ARG A 12 -7.13 7.93 4.64
N ALA A 13 -8.00 7.57 5.58
CA ALA A 13 -8.33 6.18 5.86
C ALA A 13 -9.83 6.00 6.07
N ASP A 14 -10.39 4.94 5.48
CA ASP A 14 -11.82 4.59 5.56
C ASP A 14 -12.29 4.43 7.00
N ALA A 15 -11.48 3.77 7.84
CA ALA A 15 -11.76 3.54 9.25
C ALA A 15 -11.85 4.83 10.10
N TRP A 16 -11.45 5.99 9.55
CA TRP A 16 -11.49 7.29 10.24
C TRP A 16 -12.61 8.18 9.73
N TYR A 17 -13.43 7.73 8.78
CA TYR A 17 -14.57 8.50 8.31
C TYR A 17 -15.62 8.66 9.42
N PRO A 18 -16.10 9.88 9.71
CA PRO A 18 -17.14 10.11 10.71
C PRO A 18 -18.46 9.39 10.37
N THR A 19 -19.26 9.11 11.39
CA THR A 19 -20.63 8.59 11.22
C THR A 19 -21.45 9.50 10.30
N GLY A 20 -22.18 8.90 9.36
CA GLY A 20 -22.97 9.62 8.36
C GLY A 20 -22.21 9.95 7.07
N THR A 21 -20.92 9.61 6.98
CA THR A 21 -20.16 9.77 5.73
C THR A 21 -20.70 8.84 4.65
N ASN A 22 -20.96 9.38 3.45
CA ASN A 22 -21.13 8.57 2.25
C ASN A 22 -19.76 8.00 1.86
N ARG A 23 -19.51 6.76 2.27
CA ARG A 23 -18.24 6.05 2.08
C ARG A 23 -17.79 6.00 0.61
N ILE A 24 -18.71 5.82 -0.33
CA ILE A 24 -18.37 5.73 -1.76
C ILE A 24 -17.87 7.08 -2.28
N SER A 25 -18.57 8.17 -1.95
CA SER A 25 -18.12 9.51 -2.33
C SER A 25 -16.79 9.89 -1.68
N ALA A 26 -16.59 9.55 -0.40
CA ALA A 26 -15.33 9.80 0.30
C ALA A 26 -14.16 8.99 -0.29
N LEU A 27 -14.42 7.75 -0.71
CA LEU A 27 -13.44 6.92 -1.41
C LEU A 27 -13.09 7.51 -2.78
N GLU A 28 -14.08 7.92 -3.58
CA GLU A 28 -13.83 8.56 -4.89
C GLU A 28 -12.97 9.82 -4.75
N GLU A 29 -13.31 10.68 -3.77
CA GLU A 29 -12.54 11.87 -3.45
C GLU A 29 -11.10 11.51 -3.03
N SER A 30 -10.96 10.50 -2.16
CA SER A 30 -9.65 10.03 -1.70
C SER A 30 -8.80 9.51 -2.86
N LEU A 31 -9.38 8.74 -3.78
CA LEU A 31 -8.71 8.29 -5.00
C LEU A 31 -8.31 9.46 -5.90
N ARG A 32 -9.12 10.53 -5.97
CA ARG A 32 -8.83 11.71 -6.80
C ARG A 32 -7.66 12.55 -6.28
N PHE A 33 -7.56 12.72 -4.96
CA PHE A 33 -6.62 13.67 -4.35
C PHE A 33 -5.41 13.04 -3.67
N SER A 34 -5.34 11.71 -3.58
CA SER A 34 -4.17 11.04 -3.00
C SER A 34 -3.12 10.78 -4.08
N ALA A 35 -1.88 11.14 -3.77
CA ALA A 35 -0.75 10.86 -4.66
C ALA A 35 -0.49 9.34 -4.78
N ARG A 36 -0.78 8.60 -3.71
CA ARG A 36 -0.63 7.14 -3.61
C ARG A 36 -1.76 6.55 -2.81
N VAL A 37 -2.11 5.31 -3.13
CA VAL A 37 -3.15 4.52 -2.48
C VAL A 37 -2.50 3.26 -1.92
N VAL A 38 -2.71 3.03 -0.63
CA VAL A 38 -2.23 1.83 0.06
C VAL A 38 -3.37 0.80 0.08
N VAL A 39 -3.13 -0.34 -0.52
CA VAL A 39 -4.00 -1.51 -0.46
C VAL A 39 -3.46 -2.48 0.57
N VAL A 40 -4.33 -2.89 1.48
CA VAL A 40 -4.05 -3.90 2.50
C VAL A 40 -4.44 -5.25 1.94
N LEU A 41 -3.45 -6.03 1.52
CA LEU A 41 -3.66 -7.38 0.99
C LEU A 41 -3.94 -8.34 2.15
N SER A 42 -5.12 -8.94 2.05
CA SER A 42 -5.64 -10.01 2.89
C SER A 42 -6.51 -10.90 2.01
N GLN A 43 -6.83 -12.11 2.46
CA GLN A 43 -7.76 -12.99 1.77
C GLN A 43 -9.12 -12.29 1.58
N ALA A 44 -9.61 -11.65 2.64
CA ALA A 44 -10.87 -10.89 2.59
C ALA A 44 -10.83 -9.73 1.57
N TYR A 45 -9.68 -9.08 1.38
CA TYR A 45 -9.53 -8.03 0.37
C TYR A 45 -9.55 -8.59 -1.05
N LEU A 46 -8.87 -9.73 -1.28
CA LEU A 46 -8.80 -10.36 -2.60
C LEU A 46 -10.15 -10.91 -3.05
N GLU A 47 -10.98 -11.36 -2.12
CA GLU A 47 -12.34 -11.84 -2.36
C GLU A 47 -13.39 -10.71 -2.48
N ALA A 48 -13.02 -9.47 -2.12
CA ALA A 48 -13.90 -8.31 -2.20
C ALA A 48 -14.01 -7.78 -3.64
N ASP A 49 -14.97 -8.33 -4.38
CA ASP A 49 -15.24 -7.99 -5.78
C ASP A 49 -15.51 -6.49 -6.01
N ASP A 50 -16.09 -5.81 -5.04
CA ASP A 50 -16.39 -4.37 -5.03
C ASP A 50 -15.15 -3.49 -4.86
N MET A 51 -14.03 -4.05 -4.39
CA MET A 51 -12.75 -3.36 -4.24
C MET A 51 -11.90 -3.40 -5.52
N ARG A 52 -12.21 -4.26 -6.48
CA ARG A 52 -11.45 -4.36 -7.75
C ARG A 52 -11.41 -3.04 -8.54
N PRO A 53 -12.52 -2.30 -8.71
CA PRO A 53 -12.51 -1.03 -9.43
C PRO A 53 -11.60 0.03 -8.78
N VAL A 54 -11.37 -0.05 -7.46
CA VAL A 54 -10.58 0.92 -6.70
C VAL A 54 -9.14 0.91 -7.18
N TRP A 55 -8.47 -0.25 -7.09
CA TRP A 55 -7.06 -0.35 -7.50
C TRP A 55 -6.90 -0.30 -9.02
N GLN A 56 -7.90 -0.73 -9.81
CA GLN A 56 -7.88 -0.56 -11.26
C GLN A 56 -7.89 0.92 -11.66
N ALA A 57 -8.71 1.74 -11.00
CA ALA A 57 -8.75 3.18 -11.24
C ALA A 57 -7.41 3.84 -10.92
N VAL A 58 -6.71 3.39 -9.88
CA VAL A 58 -5.35 3.88 -9.55
C VAL A 58 -4.34 3.49 -10.62
N LEU A 59 -4.30 2.20 -11.02
CA LEU A 59 -3.37 1.72 -12.04
C LEU A 59 -3.60 2.37 -13.41
N SER A 60 -4.86 2.65 -13.77
CA SER A 60 -5.17 3.35 -15.03
C SER A 60 -4.55 4.75 -15.13
N ARG A 61 -4.27 5.39 -13.98
CA ARG A 61 -3.64 6.73 -13.92
C ARG A 61 -2.11 6.67 -13.89
N ASP A 62 -1.54 5.50 -13.61
CA ASP A 62 -0.10 5.24 -13.66
C ASP A 62 0.19 3.87 -14.31
N PRO A 63 -0.13 3.68 -15.61
CA PRO A 63 -0.03 2.36 -16.25
C PRO A 63 1.40 1.79 -16.26
N GLY A 64 2.41 2.67 -16.24
CA GLY A 64 3.82 2.30 -16.18
C GLY A 64 4.36 2.10 -14.76
N GLY A 65 3.57 2.38 -13.73
CA GLY A 65 3.97 2.26 -12.32
C GLY A 65 5.12 3.20 -11.92
N LEU A 66 5.36 4.28 -12.67
CA LEU A 66 6.50 5.18 -12.46
C LEU A 66 6.32 6.01 -11.19
N HIS A 67 5.07 6.35 -10.86
CA HIS A 67 4.73 7.13 -9.67
C HIS A 67 4.49 6.26 -8.45
N ARG A 68 4.39 4.93 -8.64
CA ARG A 68 4.08 3.95 -7.60
C ARG A 68 2.79 4.35 -6.89
N SER A 69 1.80 4.72 -7.70
CA SER A 69 0.52 5.25 -7.23
C SER A 69 -0.29 4.21 -6.45
N LEU A 70 -0.08 2.92 -6.71
CA LEU A 70 -0.62 1.82 -5.93
C LEU A 70 0.50 1.15 -5.11
N ILE A 71 0.33 1.12 -3.79
CA ILE A 71 1.23 0.45 -2.86
C ILE A 71 0.47 -0.74 -2.29
N LEU A 72 1.04 -1.93 -2.42
CA LEU A 72 0.46 -3.15 -1.84
C LEU A 72 1.18 -3.48 -0.52
N VAL A 73 0.42 -3.77 0.53
CA VAL A 73 0.95 -4.18 1.84
C VAL A 73 0.28 -5.48 2.26
N ARG A 74 1.03 -6.57 2.29
CA ARG A 74 0.56 -7.89 2.70
C ARG A 74 0.65 -8.05 4.20
N VAL A 75 -0.50 -8.28 4.84
CA VAL A 75 -0.61 -8.38 6.31
C VAL A 75 -0.89 -9.79 6.83
N GLU A 76 -1.26 -10.69 5.92
CA GLU A 76 -1.47 -12.11 6.19
C GLU A 76 -1.09 -12.92 4.96
N GLU A 77 -0.89 -14.23 5.14
CA GLU A 77 -0.60 -15.14 4.02
C GLU A 77 -1.76 -15.13 3.03
N CYS A 78 -1.51 -14.52 1.87
CA CYS A 78 -2.41 -14.47 0.74
C CYS A 78 -1.58 -14.25 -0.54
N GLU A 79 -2.14 -14.68 -1.67
CA GLU A 79 -1.46 -14.64 -2.97
C GLU A 79 -2.26 -13.73 -3.92
N PRO A 80 -1.74 -12.53 -4.26
CA PRO A 80 -2.38 -11.66 -5.23
C PRO A 80 -2.43 -12.31 -6.61
N GLU A 81 -3.59 -12.22 -7.26
CA GLU A 81 -3.80 -12.75 -8.61
C GLU A 81 -3.88 -11.63 -9.65
N GLY A 82 -3.90 -12.04 -10.93
CA GLY A 82 -4.11 -11.13 -12.05
C GLY A 82 -3.09 -9.98 -12.10
N LEU A 83 -3.58 -8.74 -12.24
CA LEU A 83 -2.74 -7.55 -12.34
C LEU A 83 -1.97 -7.25 -11.05
N LEU A 84 -2.51 -7.62 -9.88
CA LEU A 84 -1.85 -7.37 -8.60
C LEU A 84 -0.61 -8.25 -8.42
N ARG A 85 -0.58 -9.45 -9.02
CA ARG A 85 0.59 -10.35 -9.03
C ARG A 85 1.84 -9.70 -9.64
N GLY A 86 1.66 -8.77 -10.58
CA GLY A 86 2.76 -8.06 -11.23
C GLY A 86 3.37 -6.93 -10.38
N ILE A 87 2.79 -6.63 -9.22
CA ILE A 87 3.16 -5.49 -8.38
C ILE A 87 3.83 -6.03 -7.12
N ARG A 88 5.07 -5.57 -6.85
CA ARG A 88 5.74 -5.89 -5.59
C ARG A 88 4.98 -5.27 -4.42
N TYR A 89 4.86 -6.03 -3.35
CA TYR A 89 4.23 -5.61 -2.11
C TYR A 89 5.25 -5.49 -0.98
N ILE A 90 4.92 -4.68 0.02
CA ILE A 90 5.56 -4.67 1.33
C ILE A 90 5.00 -5.87 2.09
N ASP A 91 5.85 -6.82 2.47
CA ASP A 91 5.42 -8.03 3.17
C ASP A 91 5.61 -7.89 4.69
N LEU A 92 4.51 -7.80 5.43
CA LEU A 92 4.52 -7.73 6.89
C LEU A 92 4.32 -9.09 7.55
N VAL A 93 4.03 -10.15 6.78
CA VAL A 93 3.81 -11.49 7.31
C VAL A 93 5.00 -12.02 8.13
N PRO A 94 6.27 -11.81 7.72
CA PRO A 94 7.42 -12.23 8.53
C PRO A 94 7.47 -11.60 9.92
N PHE A 95 6.78 -10.48 10.12
CA PHE A 95 6.73 -9.71 11.37
C PHE A 95 5.46 -9.97 12.20
N ALA A 96 4.71 -11.05 11.92
CA ALA A 96 3.44 -11.33 12.60
C ALA A 96 3.53 -11.34 14.14
N ASN A 97 4.70 -11.63 14.70
CA ASN A 97 4.98 -11.65 16.14
C ASN A 97 5.85 -10.47 16.63
N ASP A 98 6.11 -9.48 15.79
CA ASP A 98 6.95 -8.32 16.07
C ASP A 98 6.31 -7.04 15.53
N ALA A 99 5.42 -6.45 16.32
CA ALA A 99 4.67 -5.27 15.93
C ALA A 99 5.57 -4.03 15.72
N ASP A 100 6.62 -3.88 16.52
CA ASP A 100 7.54 -2.74 16.42
C ASP A 100 8.41 -2.89 15.16
N GLY A 101 8.95 -4.08 14.90
CA GLY A 101 9.68 -4.37 13.66
C GLY A 101 8.81 -4.22 12.42
N ALA A 102 7.56 -4.67 12.46
CA ALA A 102 6.60 -4.47 11.36
C ALA A 102 6.36 -2.98 11.07
N ARG A 103 6.23 -2.17 12.12
CA ARG A 103 6.03 -0.72 12.01
C ARG A 103 7.25 -0.04 11.40
N GLU A 104 8.44 -0.32 11.91
CA GLU A 104 9.69 0.25 11.40
C GLU A 104 9.91 -0.10 9.94
N TYR A 105 9.73 -1.39 9.60
CA TYR A 105 9.87 -1.88 8.23
C TYR A 105 8.87 -1.21 7.27
N LEU A 106 7.60 -1.09 7.67
CA LEU A 106 6.57 -0.42 6.86
C LEU A 106 6.92 1.04 6.56
N ILE A 107 7.34 1.80 7.57
CA ILE A 107 7.69 3.23 7.42
C ILE A 107 8.89 3.38 6.50
N ASP A 108 9.91 2.54 6.69
CA ASP A 108 11.16 2.55 5.93
C ASP A 108 10.94 2.20 4.46
N GLU A 109 10.13 1.17 4.15
CA GLU A 109 9.73 0.84 2.79
C GLU A 109 8.92 1.95 2.12
N ILE A 110 7.97 2.56 2.83
CA ILE A 110 7.18 3.68 2.28
C ILE A 110 8.08 4.88 2.02
N ARG A 111 9.04 5.19 2.91
CA ARG A 111 10.00 6.27 2.70
C ARG A 111 10.84 6.04 1.45
N ARG A 112 11.45 4.85 1.29
CA ARG A 112 12.18 4.47 0.07
C ARG A 112 11.34 4.61 -1.19
N LEU A 113 10.08 4.17 -1.12
CA LEU A 113 9.14 4.23 -2.23
C LEU A 113 8.84 5.67 -2.65
N VAL A 114 8.64 6.56 -1.67
CA VAL A 114 8.35 7.99 -1.88
C VAL A 114 9.58 8.74 -2.40
N GLU A 115 10.76 8.48 -1.84
CA GLU A 115 12.04 9.07 -2.27
C GLU A 115 12.53 8.51 -3.61
N GLY A 116 12.02 7.34 -4.02
CA GLY A 116 12.39 6.69 -5.27
C GLY A 116 13.77 6.00 -5.24
N SER A 117 14.38 5.85 -4.06
CA SER A 117 15.66 5.18 -3.88
C SER A 117 15.50 3.92 -3.02
N SER A 118 15.63 2.76 -3.65
CA SER A 118 15.80 1.47 -2.96
C SER A 118 17.24 0.95 -3.08
N ARG A 119 18.17 1.81 -3.49
CA ARG A 119 19.55 1.41 -3.73
C ARG A 119 20.22 1.18 -2.38
N PRO A 120 20.83 0.00 -2.14
CA PRO A 120 21.59 -0.18 -0.92
C PRO A 120 22.74 0.84 -0.90
N SER A 121 22.99 1.42 0.28
CA SER A 121 24.08 2.38 0.49
C SER A 121 25.46 1.72 0.37
N THR A 122 25.51 0.39 0.48
CA THR A 122 26.69 -0.44 0.27
C THR A 122 26.48 -1.41 -0.90
N ALA A 123 27.57 -1.70 -1.63
CA ALA A 123 27.51 -2.67 -2.72
C ALA A 123 27.20 -4.07 -2.17
N PRO A 124 26.27 -4.82 -2.77
CA PRO A 124 26.06 -6.22 -2.41
C PRO A 124 27.31 -7.05 -2.71
N PRO A 125 27.57 -8.13 -1.96
CA PRO A 125 28.67 -9.04 -2.26
C PRO A 125 28.47 -9.71 -3.63
N PHE A 126 29.56 -9.97 -4.34
CA PHE A 126 29.55 -10.64 -5.64
C PHE A 126 29.18 -12.14 -5.49
N PRO A 127 28.45 -12.77 -6.44
CA PRO A 127 27.75 -12.20 -7.59
C PRO A 127 26.29 -11.92 -7.18
N GLY A 128 25.98 -10.65 -6.92
CA GLY A 128 24.60 -10.25 -6.62
C GLY A 128 23.63 -10.63 -7.74
#